data_AF-A0A7S0SLR5-F1
#
_entry.id   AF-A0A7S0SLR5-F1
#
_cell.length_a   1.000
_cell.length_b   1.000
_cell.length_c   1.000
_cell.angle_alpha   90.00
_cell.angle_beta   90.00
_cell.angle_gamma   90.00
#
_symmetry.space_group_name_H-M   'P 1'
#
loop_
_entity.id
_entity.type
_entity.pdbx_description
1 polymer ?
#
loop_
_entity_poly.entity_id
_entity_poly.type
_entity_poly.pdbx_seq_one_letter_code
_entity_poly.pdbx_strand_id
1 'polypeptide(L)'
;QEGIDDTAQAAAAREARELEKAVVDEIRRDGTFDTFRRRVTEEVGQKEELKKFVANAVRRSKTLASRDAGRMKEKELVDRLRGEMEEAVMEVYAKQVWDALTDESQGVGRELYEAVYDVRERLGEKAGAGGGAKPRPEQRPE
;
A
#
# COMPACT_ATOMS: atom_id res chain seq x y z
N GLN A 1 18.74 -29.31 24.86
CA GLN A 1 19.18 -28.40 23.77
C GLN A 1 18.02 -27.61 23.15
N GLU A 2 16.74 -27.93 23.44
CA GLU A 2 15.57 -27.27 22.84
C GLU A 2 15.35 -25.80 23.26
N GLY A 3 15.63 -25.38 24.50
CA GLY A 3 15.29 -24.01 24.94
C GLY A 3 16.17 -22.85 24.42
N ILE A 4 17.34 -23.13 23.84
CA ILE A 4 18.24 -22.10 23.29
C ILE A 4 17.80 -21.71 21.86
N ASP A 5 17.25 -22.65 21.10
CA ASP A 5 16.75 -22.44 19.74
C ASP A 5 15.49 -21.57 19.75
N ASP A 6 14.53 -21.86 20.65
CA ASP A 6 13.30 -21.08 20.81
C ASP A 6 13.58 -19.61 21.18
N THR A 7 14.59 -19.37 22.02
CA THR A 7 14.95 -18.00 22.46
C THR A 7 15.60 -17.21 21.34
N ALA A 8 16.47 -17.86 20.56
CA ALA A 8 17.13 -17.23 19.40
C ALA A 8 16.13 -16.93 18.28
N GLN A 9 15.21 -17.86 18.00
CA GLN A 9 14.12 -17.66 17.04
C GLN A 9 13.19 -16.53 17.48
N ALA A 10 12.85 -16.45 18.77
CA ALA A 10 12.03 -15.37 19.30
C ALA A 10 12.73 -14.00 19.20
N ALA A 11 14.05 -13.94 19.40
CA ALA A 11 14.83 -12.71 19.21
C ALA A 11 14.86 -12.28 17.74
N ALA A 12 15.16 -13.20 16.82
CA ALA A 12 15.16 -12.92 15.38
C ALA A 12 13.79 -12.46 14.88
N ALA A 13 12.70 -13.07 15.36
CA ALA A 13 11.34 -12.64 15.01
C ALA A 13 11.00 -11.23 15.52
N ARG A 14 11.55 -10.80 16.66
CA ARG A 14 11.40 -9.43 17.16
C ARG A 14 12.18 -8.45 16.28
N GLU A 15 13.42 -8.77 15.95
CA GLU A 15 14.25 -7.92 15.08
C GLU A 15 13.61 -7.77 13.69
N ALA A 16 13.07 -8.84 13.12
CA ALA A 16 12.35 -8.79 11.84
C ALA A 16 11.14 -7.85 11.91
N ARG A 17 10.33 -7.93 12.98
CA ARG A 17 9.17 -7.04 13.17
C ARG A 17 9.57 -5.58 13.35
N GLU A 18 10.66 -5.30 14.07
CA GLU A 18 11.16 -3.93 14.21
C GLU A 18 11.70 -3.38 12.88
N LEU A 19 12.36 -4.22 12.07
CA LEU A 19 12.78 -3.84 10.72
C LEU A 19 11.57 -3.56 9.81
N GLU A 20 10.56 -4.43 9.80
CA GLU A 20 9.31 -4.22 9.04
C GLU A 20 8.66 -2.89 9.41
N LYS A 21 8.56 -2.60 10.72
CA LYS A 21 8.03 -1.34 11.21
C LYS A 21 8.87 -0.15 10.74
N ALA A 22 10.19 -0.24 10.85
CA ALA A 22 11.11 0.82 10.41
C ALA A 22 11.01 1.09 8.90
N VAL A 23 10.86 0.04 8.08
CA VAL A 23 10.64 0.15 6.63
C VAL A 23 9.35 0.90 6.33
N VAL A 24 8.25 0.51 6.96
CA VAL A 24 6.95 1.17 6.76
C VAL A 24 7.00 2.64 7.21
N ASP A 25 7.64 2.93 8.35
CA ASP A 25 7.78 4.31 8.85
C ASP A 25 8.63 5.18 7.92
N GLU A 26 9.68 4.62 7.33
CA GLU A 26 10.53 5.31 6.35
C GLU A 26 9.78 5.58 5.04
N ILE A 27 9.07 4.60 4.49
CA ILE A 27 8.24 4.75 3.26
C ILE A 27 7.14 5.81 3.43
N ARG A 28 6.61 5.97 4.65
CA ARG A 28 5.68 7.06 4.97
C ARG A 28 6.39 8.41 5.06
N ARG A 29 7.60 8.43 5.61
CA ARG A 29 8.38 9.66 5.83
C ARG A 29 8.92 10.26 4.53
N ASP A 30 9.43 9.42 3.63
CA ASP A 30 10.09 9.86 2.40
C ASP A 30 9.11 10.18 1.24
N GLY A 31 7.81 9.99 1.47
CA GLY A 31 6.75 10.29 0.49
C GLY A 31 6.53 9.19 -0.55
N THR A 32 7.22 8.05 -0.43
CA THR A 32 7.02 6.89 -1.29
C THR A 32 5.58 6.37 -1.18
N PHE A 33 5.03 6.29 0.03
CA PHE A 33 3.63 5.89 0.26
C PHE A 33 2.64 6.75 -0.53
N ASP A 34 2.73 8.08 -0.44
CA ASP A 34 1.81 8.99 -1.14
C ASP A 34 1.98 8.95 -2.66
N THR A 35 3.21 8.72 -3.12
CA THR A 35 3.50 8.54 -4.55
C THR A 35 2.80 7.31 -5.10
N PHE A 36 2.91 6.17 -4.43
CA PHE A 36 2.22 4.95 -4.83
C PHE A 36 0.70 5.05 -4.66
N ARG A 37 0.21 5.68 -3.58
CA ARG A 37 -1.22 5.95 -3.38
C ARG A 37 -1.82 6.73 -4.54
N ARG A 38 -1.18 7.83 -4.97
CA ARG A 38 -1.64 8.60 -6.13
C ARG A 38 -1.64 7.75 -7.39
N ARG A 39 -0.55 7.02 -7.63
CA ARG A 39 -0.38 6.25 -8.86
C ARG A 39 -1.36 5.09 -8.99
N VAL A 40 -1.57 4.30 -7.94
CA VAL A 40 -2.57 3.21 -7.98
C VAL A 40 -3.97 3.76 -8.19
N THR A 41 -4.28 4.92 -7.61
CA THR A 41 -5.56 5.58 -7.83
C THR A 41 -5.75 6.00 -9.29
N GLU A 42 -4.72 6.56 -9.92
CA GLU A 42 -4.74 6.90 -11.34
C GLU A 42 -4.87 5.66 -12.23
N GLU A 43 -4.05 4.63 -12.01
CA GLU A 43 -4.04 3.40 -12.80
C GLU A 43 -5.39 2.68 -12.73
N VAL A 44 -5.91 2.43 -11.52
CA VAL A 44 -7.20 1.76 -11.33
C VAL A 44 -8.35 2.62 -11.84
N GLY A 45 -8.30 3.94 -11.66
CA GLY A 45 -9.29 4.86 -12.21
C GLY A 45 -9.39 4.82 -13.75
N GLN A 46 -8.32 4.38 -14.43
CA GLN A 46 -8.30 4.24 -15.89
C GLN A 46 -8.71 2.84 -16.39
N LYS A 47 -8.85 1.84 -15.52
CA LYS A 47 -9.22 0.47 -15.92
C LYS A 47 -10.59 0.44 -16.60
N GLU A 48 -10.62 -0.11 -17.81
CA GLU A 48 -11.84 -0.21 -18.62
C GLU A 48 -12.94 -1.03 -17.94
N GLU A 49 -12.56 -2.02 -17.14
CA GLU A 49 -13.53 -2.81 -16.36
C GLU A 49 -14.30 -1.93 -15.37
N LEU A 50 -13.60 -1.09 -14.60
CA LEU A 50 -14.23 -0.16 -13.66
C LEU A 50 -15.11 0.86 -14.41
N LYS A 51 -14.61 1.44 -15.50
CA LYS A 51 -15.38 2.38 -16.33
C LYS A 51 -16.67 1.75 -16.87
N LYS A 52 -16.60 0.51 -17.36
CA LYS A 52 -17.76 -0.26 -17.84
C LYS A 52 -18.72 -0.57 -16.69
N PHE A 53 -18.22 -0.93 -15.52
CA PHE A 53 -19.05 -1.16 -14.34
C PHE A 53 -19.83 0.10 -13.96
N VAL A 54 -19.14 1.23 -13.82
CA VAL A 54 -19.75 2.53 -13.49
C VAL A 54 -20.78 2.92 -14.55
N ALA A 55 -20.44 2.84 -15.85
CA ALA A 55 -21.38 3.17 -16.93
C ALA A 55 -22.64 2.30 -16.90
N ASN A 56 -22.50 1.00 -16.65
CA ASN A 56 -23.64 0.08 -16.52
C ASN A 56 -24.48 0.39 -15.28
N ALA A 57 -23.85 0.74 -14.16
CA ALA A 57 -24.54 1.08 -12.95
C ALA A 57 -25.31 2.41 -13.11
N VAL A 58 -24.73 3.42 -13.79
CA VAL A 58 -25.42 4.68 -14.13
C VAL A 58 -26.62 4.41 -15.03
N ARG A 59 -26.46 3.56 -16.05
CA ARG A 59 -27.55 3.19 -16.98
C ARG A 59 -28.75 2.56 -16.27
N ARG A 60 -28.51 1.86 -15.16
CA ARG A 60 -29.55 1.18 -14.36
C ARG A 60 -30.00 2.00 -13.14
N SER A 61 -29.56 3.26 -13.03
CA SER A 61 -29.86 4.09 -11.86
C SER A 61 -31.36 4.33 -11.69
N LYS A 62 -31.84 4.07 -10.48
CA LYS A 62 -33.20 4.43 -10.04
C LYS A 62 -33.35 5.93 -9.87
N THR A 63 -32.30 6.60 -9.43
CA THR A 63 -32.27 8.07 -9.30
C THR A 63 -32.50 8.72 -10.66
N LEU A 64 -31.77 8.29 -11.70
CA LEU A 64 -31.94 8.82 -13.05
C LEU A 64 -33.24 8.37 -13.73
N ALA A 65 -33.73 7.16 -13.43
CA ALA A 65 -35.00 6.66 -13.94
C ALA A 65 -36.23 7.33 -13.27
N SER A 66 -36.04 8.05 -12.17
CA SER A 66 -37.12 8.72 -11.45
C SER A 66 -37.72 9.87 -12.26
N ARG A 67 -39.04 10.01 -12.20
CA ARG A 67 -39.77 11.15 -12.79
C ARG A 67 -39.33 12.51 -12.22
N ASP A 68 -38.74 12.51 -11.03
CA ASP A 68 -38.30 13.74 -10.37
C ASP A 68 -36.88 14.14 -10.75
N ALA A 69 -36.13 13.30 -11.47
CA ALA A 69 -34.75 13.59 -11.86
C ALA A 69 -34.63 14.92 -12.63
N GLY A 70 -35.56 15.19 -13.55
CA GLY A 70 -35.58 16.45 -14.32
C GLY A 70 -36.00 17.70 -13.51
N ARG A 71 -36.45 17.52 -12.26
CA ARG A 71 -36.84 18.61 -11.35
C ARG A 71 -35.82 18.85 -10.24
N MET A 72 -34.86 17.94 -10.06
CA MET A 72 -33.78 18.07 -9.08
C MET A 72 -32.74 19.09 -9.54
N LYS A 73 -32.12 19.76 -8.57
CA LYS A 73 -30.90 20.54 -8.85
C LYS A 73 -29.75 19.58 -9.13
N GLU A 74 -28.79 20.00 -9.96
CA GLU A 74 -27.62 19.17 -10.34
C GLU A 74 -26.93 18.55 -9.13
N LYS A 75 -26.62 19.35 -8.10
CA LYS A 75 -25.99 18.86 -6.87
C LYS A 75 -26.81 17.76 -6.19
N GLU A 76 -28.12 17.96 -6.07
CA GLU A 76 -29.01 16.96 -5.44
C GLU A 76 -29.05 15.67 -6.25
N LEU A 77 -29.10 15.78 -7.58
CA LEU A 77 -29.10 14.62 -8.47
C LEU A 77 -27.79 13.82 -8.33
N VAL A 78 -26.65 14.52 -8.33
CA VAL A 78 -25.32 13.90 -8.15
C VAL A 78 -25.18 13.27 -6.77
N ASP A 79 -25.61 13.95 -5.70
CA ASP A 79 -25.52 13.43 -4.34
C ASP A 79 -26.37 12.16 -4.17
N ARG A 80 -27.59 12.13 -4.73
CA ARG A 80 -28.45 10.93 -4.71
C ARG A 80 -27.87 9.81 -5.57
N LEU A 81 -27.36 10.12 -6.75
CA LEU A 81 -26.72 9.14 -7.64
C LEU A 81 -25.49 8.53 -6.97
N ARG A 82 -24.68 9.35 -6.30
CA ARG A 82 -23.54 8.89 -5.50
C ARG A 82 -24.01 7.98 -4.38
N GLY A 83 -24.99 8.39 -3.57
CA GLY A 83 -25.52 7.57 -2.49
C GLY A 83 -26.08 6.22 -2.95
N GLU A 84 -26.67 6.16 -4.15
CA GLU A 84 -27.16 4.91 -4.75
C GLU A 84 -26.03 3.95 -5.14
N MET A 85 -24.89 4.48 -5.57
CA MET A 85 -23.89 3.71 -6.32
C MET A 85 -22.53 3.58 -5.62
N GLU A 86 -22.23 4.43 -4.65
CA GLU A 86 -20.90 4.58 -4.03
C GLU A 86 -20.41 3.27 -3.45
N GLU A 87 -21.22 2.57 -2.66
CA GLU A 87 -20.82 1.31 -2.04
C GLU A 87 -20.40 0.27 -3.08
N ALA A 88 -21.23 0.02 -4.10
CA ALA A 88 -20.95 -0.98 -5.12
C ALA A 88 -19.75 -0.61 -6.01
N VAL A 89 -19.58 0.68 -6.34
CA VAL A 89 -18.41 1.14 -7.11
C VAL A 89 -17.14 1.06 -6.27
N MET A 90 -17.21 1.44 -5.00
CA MET A 90 -16.06 1.41 -4.10
C MET A 90 -15.63 -0.02 -3.77
N GLU A 91 -16.53 -0.99 -3.70
CA GLU A 91 -16.18 -2.40 -3.53
C GLU A 91 -15.35 -2.92 -4.72
N VAL A 92 -15.80 -2.68 -5.95
CA VAL A 92 -15.07 -3.05 -7.16
C VAL A 92 -13.74 -2.31 -7.25
N TYR A 93 -13.73 -1.01 -6.94
CA TYR A 93 -12.51 -0.20 -6.92
C TYR A 93 -11.49 -0.73 -5.90
N ALA A 94 -11.92 -1.00 -4.67
CA ALA A 94 -11.05 -1.49 -3.60
C ALA A 94 -10.41 -2.83 -3.97
N LYS A 95 -11.17 -3.75 -4.57
CA LYS A 95 -10.64 -5.00 -5.09
C LYS A 95 -9.57 -4.75 -6.17
N GLN A 96 -9.86 -3.90 -7.15
CA GLN A 96 -8.90 -3.61 -8.22
C GLN A 96 -7.63 -2.88 -7.74
N VAL A 97 -7.73 -2.05 -6.69
CA VAL A 97 -6.58 -1.45 -6.00
C VAL A 97 -5.76 -2.51 -5.31
N TRP A 98 -6.40 -3.39 -4.55
CA TRP A 98 -5.71 -4.51 -3.89
C TRP A 98 -4.95 -5.37 -4.90
N ASP A 99 -5.65 -5.82 -5.95
CA ASP A 99 -5.07 -6.65 -7.01
C ASP A 99 -3.87 -5.94 -7.68
N ALA A 100 -3.96 -4.63 -7.93
CA ALA A 100 -2.86 -3.85 -8.52
C ALA A 100 -1.65 -3.70 -7.59
N LEU A 101 -1.87 -3.57 -6.27
CA LEU A 101 -0.80 -3.46 -5.28
C LEU A 101 -0.11 -4.80 -5.02
N THR A 102 -0.84 -5.92 -5.10
CA THR A 102 -0.30 -7.26 -4.84
C THR A 102 0.26 -7.98 -6.07
N ASP A 103 0.09 -7.41 -7.27
CA ASP A 103 0.73 -7.94 -8.48
C ASP A 103 2.22 -7.54 -8.51
N GLU A 104 3.07 -8.41 -7.99
CA GLU A 104 4.53 -8.22 -7.99
C GLU A 104 5.17 -8.48 -9.36
N SER A 105 4.41 -8.95 -10.37
CA SER A 105 4.97 -9.30 -11.68
C SER A 105 5.20 -8.08 -12.58
N GLN A 106 4.37 -7.04 -12.45
CA GLN A 106 4.38 -5.86 -13.31
C GLN A 106 3.71 -4.63 -12.65
N GLY A 107 3.81 -3.48 -13.33
CA GLY A 107 3.06 -2.28 -12.97
C GLY A 107 3.38 -1.74 -11.58
N VAL A 108 2.37 -1.11 -10.96
CA VAL A 108 2.53 -0.43 -9.66
C VAL A 108 2.91 -1.39 -8.51
N GLY A 109 2.42 -2.63 -8.51
CA GLY A 109 2.72 -3.61 -7.47
C GLY A 109 4.19 -4.05 -7.48
N ARG A 110 4.75 -4.34 -8.65
CA ARG A 110 6.18 -4.63 -8.80
C ARG A 110 7.05 -3.46 -8.34
N GLU A 111 6.73 -2.25 -8.77
CA GLU A 111 7.53 -1.07 -8.40
C GLU A 111 7.44 -0.76 -6.91
N LEU A 112 6.29 -1.02 -6.29
CA LEU A 112 6.14 -0.94 -4.84
C LEU A 112 7.01 -1.99 -4.13
N TYR A 113 7.03 -3.22 -4.64
CA TYR A 113 7.88 -4.30 -4.11
C TYR A 113 9.37 -3.90 -4.15
N GLU A 114 9.84 -3.40 -5.30
CA GLU A 114 11.22 -2.94 -5.46
C GLU A 114 11.55 -1.78 -4.50
N ALA A 115 10.67 -0.79 -4.36
CA ALA A 115 10.87 0.32 -3.43
C ALA A 115 10.91 -0.14 -1.96
N VAL A 116 10.05 -1.07 -1.56
CA VAL A 116 10.06 -1.67 -0.21
C VAL A 116 11.35 -2.44 0.03
N TYR A 117 11.79 -3.22 -0.96
CA TYR A 117 13.04 -3.98 -0.90
C TYR A 117 14.24 -3.05 -0.71
N ASP A 118 14.35 -1.98 -1.50
CA ASP A 118 15.46 -1.02 -1.42
C ASP A 118 15.53 -0.32 -0.05
N VAL A 119 14.38 0.05 0.51
CA VAL A 119 14.31 0.64 1.86
C VAL A 119 14.74 -0.39 2.91
N ARG A 120 14.31 -1.65 2.76
CA ARG A 120 14.67 -2.73 3.67
C ARG A 120 16.18 -3.00 3.66
N GLU A 121 16.79 -3.13 2.49
CA GLU A 121 18.24 -3.34 2.36
C GLU A 121 19.00 -2.16 2.99
N ARG A 122 18.63 -0.92 2.66
CA ARG A 122 19.25 0.29 3.21
C ARG A 122 19.19 0.36 4.74
N LEU A 123 18.08 -0.09 5.34
CA LEU A 123 17.93 -0.10 6.80
C LEU A 123 18.65 -1.30 7.45
N GLY A 124 18.64 -2.46 6.80
CA GLY A 124 19.38 -3.65 7.23
C GLY A 124 20.90 -3.44 7.24
N GLU A 125 21.45 -2.83 6.19
CA GLU A 125 22.88 -2.47 6.11
C GLU A 125 23.30 -1.50 7.23
N LYS A 126 22.46 -0.50 7.54
CA LYS A 126 22.71 0.45 8.63
C LYS A 126 22.71 -0.22 10.01
N ALA A 127 21.88 -1.24 10.21
CA ALA A 127 21.88 -2.04 11.43
C ALA A 127 23.15 -2.90 11.54
N GLY A 128 23.66 -3.45 10.42
CA GLY A 128 24.90 -4.23 10.38
C GLY A 128 26.19 -3.40 10.52
N ALA A 129 26.21 -2.16 10.02
CA ALA A 129 27.40 -1.28 10.07
C ALA A 129 27.69 -0.67 11.46
N GLY A 130 26.77 -0.78 12.42
CA GLY A 130 26.92 -0.26 13.79
C GLY A 130 27.70 -1.14 14.76
N GLY A 131 28.09 -2.37 14.37
CA GLY A 131 28.74 -3.36 15.26
C GLY A 131 30.27 -3.43 15.21
N GLY A 132 30.93 -2.67 14.33
CA GLY A 132 32.37 -2.72 14.11
C GLY A 132 33.19 -1.81 15.03
N ALA A 133 33.19 -2.06 16.34
CA ALA A 133 34.18 -1.46 17.23
C ALA A 133 35.58 -1.99 16.82
N LYS A 134 36.35 -1.15 16.12
CA LYS A 134 37.74 -1.42 15.74
C LYS A 134 38.55 -1.78 17.01
N PRO A 135 39.11 -3.00 17.14
CA PRO A 135 39.86 -3.35 18.33
C PRO A 135 41.09 -2.45 18.45
N ARG A 136 41.23 -1.84 19.63
CA ARG A 136 42.37 -1.03 20.04
C ARG A 136 43.61 -1.94 20.03
N PRO A 137 44.73 -1.57 19.38
CA PRO A 137 45.91 -2.43 19.37
C PRO A 137 46.48 -2.52 20.80
N GLU A 138 46.53 -3.75 21.32
CA GLU A 138 47.20 -4.11 22.57
C GLU A 138 48.65 -3.64 22.54
N GLN A 139 49.02 -2.81 23.52
CA GLN A 139 50.40 -2.49 23.80
C GLN A 139 51.04 -3.73 24.45
N ARG A 140 52.03 -4.30 23.76
CA ARG A 140 52.86 -5.41 24.24
C ARG A 140 53.80 -4.87 25.35
N PRO A 141 53.88 -5.50 26.53
CA PRO A 141 54.90 -5.12 27.50
C PRO A 141 56.26 -5.72 27.11
N GLU A 142 57.32 -4.96 27.45
CA GLU A 142 58.74 -5.33 27.30
C GLU A 142 59.17 -6.45 28.27
#